data_AF-A0AAV9G0A6-F1
#
_entry.id   AF-A0AAV9G0A6-F1
#
_cell.length_a   1.000
_cell.length_b   1.000
_cell.length_c   1.000
_cell.angle_alpha   90.00
_cell.angle_beta   90.00
_cell.angle_gamma   90.00
#
_symmetry.space_group_name_H-M   'P 1'
#
loop_
_entity.id
_entity.type
_entity.pdbx_description
1 polymer ?
#
loop_
_entity_poly.entity_id
_entity_poly.type
_entity_poly.pdbx_seq_one_letter_code
_entity_poly.pdbx_strand_id
1 'polypeptide(L)'
;MNILSKIIILFFIFVSIFTCRKGPSISKEEVQKLSKDYFIRLCTKTAECASRYLETLPASEKSSENTTYSVEQCMEEQKDQNILPDEYEKVTDVQIAKVKTCMEDLLKVPCEEMEGGGIPSCQELFQSSKDE
;
A
#
# COMPACT_ATOMS: atom_id res chain seq x y z
N MET A 1 50.74 20.44 -6.91
CA MET A 1 49.43 19.99 -6.38
C MET A 1 49.64 19.50 -4.96
N ASN A 2 49.29 20.32 -3.97
CA ASN A 2 49.65 20.09 -2.56
C ASN A 2 48.94 18.86 -1.98
N ILE A 3 49.59 18.17 -1.03
CA ILE A 3 49.03 17.01 -0.31
C ILE A 3 47.64 17.34 0.27
N LEU A 4 47.47 18.56 0.77
CA LEU A 4 46.19 19.09 1.25
C LEU A 4 45.08 19.07 0.19
N SER A 5 45.42 19.40 -1.06
CA SER A 5 44.49 19.41 -2.19
C SER A 5 44.08 17.99 -2.58
N LYS A 6 44.98 17.00 -2.43
CA LYS A 6 44.65 15.58 -2.68
C LYS A 6 43.71 15.02 -1.61
N ILE A 7 43.88 15.41 -0.34
CA ILE A 7 43.03 14.98 0.78
C ILE A 7 41.60 15.53 0.64
N ILE A 8 41.46 16.81 0.25
CA ILE A 8 40.14 17.44 0.05
C ILE A 8 39.37 16.77 -1.11
N ILE A 9 40.06 16.45 -2.22
CA ILE A 9 39.46 15.75 -3.36
C ILE A 9 39.02 14.33 -2.94
N LEU A 10 39.84 13.61 -2.18
CA LEU A 10 39.50 12.28 -1.67
C LEU A 10 38.30 12.31 -0.72
N PHE A 11 38.19 13.34 0.12
CA PHE A 11 37.05 13.53 1.02
C PHE A 11 35.75 13.83 0.26
N PHE A 12 35.79 14.68 -0.77
CA PHE A 12 34.62 14.94 -1.63
C PHE A 12 34.16 13.69 -2.38
N ILE A 13 35.10 12.89 -2.90
CA ILE A 13 34.79 11.61 -3.53
C ILE A 13 34.16 10.65 -2.51
N PHE A 14 34.69 10.59 -1.29
CA PHE A 14 34.13 9.74 -0.22
C PHE A 14 32.69 10.14 0.12
N VAL A 15 32.43 11.44 0.35
CA VAL A 15 31.10 11.94 0.70
C VAL A 15 30.07 11.68 -0.41
N SER A 16 30.47 11.78 -1.69
CA SER A 16 29.58 11.47 -2.83
C SER A 16 29.20 9.98 -2.95
N ILE A 17 30.00 9.04 -2.43
CA ILE A 17 29.66 7.61 -2.47
C ILE A 17 28.69 7.24 -1.34
N PHE A 18 28.66 8.00 -0.24
CA PHE A 18 27.80 7.73 0.91
C PHE A 18 26.36 8.24 0.79
N THR A 19 26.02 9.01 -0.25
CA THR A 19 24.65 9.51 -0.45
C THR A 19 23.82 8.69 -1.43
N CYS A 20 24.34 7.57 -1.94
CA CYS A 20 23.56 6.63 -2.74
C CYS A 20 22.52 5.89 -1.86
N ARG A 21 21.35 6.49 -1.67
CA ARG A 21 20.17 5.78 -1.18
C ARG A 21 19.76 4.76 -2.24
N LYS A 22 19.90 3.48 -1.91
CA LYS A 22 19.46 2.39 -2.77
C LYS A 22 17.93 2.34 -2.71
N GLY A 23 17.27 2.70 -3.81
CA GLY A 23 15.83 2.49 -3.98
C GLY A 23 15.46 1.00 -3.97
N PRO A 24 14.17 0.66 -4.06
CA PRO A 24 13.70 -0.72 -4.00
C PRO A 24 14.22 -1.56 -5.18
N SER A 25 14.10 -2.89 -5.04
CA SER A 25 14.51 -3.87 -6.05
C SER A 25 13.66 -3.88 -7.33
N ILE A 26 12.49 -3.22 -7.29
CA ILE A 26 11.52 -3.14 -8.39
C ILE A 26 11.46 -1.71 -8.93
N SER A 27 11.03 -1.52 -10.19
CA SER A 27 10.97 -0.19 -10.82
C SER A 27 9.91 0.73 -10.21
N LYS A 28 10.01 2.03 -10.49
CA LYS A 28 9.02 3.03 -10.06
C LYS A 28 7.62 2.71 -10.59
N GLU A 29 7.53 2.24 -11.82
CA GLU A 29 6.28 1.81 -12.45
C GLU A 29 5.69 0.59 -11.74
N GLU A 30 6.54 -0.35 -11.30
CA GLU A 30 6.11 -1.51 -10.52
C GLU A 30 5.61 -1.13 -9.13
N VAL A 31 6.26 -0.16 -8.45
CA VAL A 31 5.77 0.40 -7.17
C VAL A 31 4.39 1.04 -7.34
N GLN A 32 4.20 1.88 -8.37
CA GLN A 32 2.91 2.51 -8.64
C GLN A 32 1.83 1.50 -8.98
N LYS A 33 2.17 0.48 -9.76
CA LYS A 33 1.27 -0.63 -10.07
C LYS A 33 0.87 -1.39 -8.80
N LEU A 34 1.83 -1.68 -7.93
CA LEU A 34 1.56 -2.37 -6.67
C LEU A 34 0.58 -1.60 -5.77
N SER A 35 0.71 -0.27 -5.68
CA SER A 35 -0.24 0.58 -4.95
C SER A 35 -1.65 0.48 -5.54
N LYS A 36 -1.78 0.58 -6.87
CA LYS A 36 -3.08 0.44 -7.55
C LYS A 36 -3.69 -0.94 -7.37
N ASP A 37 -2.89 -1.99 -7.53
CA ASP A 37 -3.34 -3.38 -7.41
C ASP A 37 -3.85 -3.67 -5.98
N TYR A 38 -3.24 -3.06 -4.96
CA TYR A 38 -3.71 -3.13 -3.59
C TYR A 38 -5.13 -2.56 -3.45
N PHE A 39 -5.38 -1.33 -3.91
CA PHE A 39 -6.71 -0.71 -3.81
C PHE A 39 -7.76 -1.44 -4.64
N ILE A 40 -7.41 -1.95 -5.82
CA ILE A 40 -8.33 -2.78 -6.62
C ILE A 40 -8.79 -4.00 -5.83
N ARG A 41 -7.86 -4.70 -5.17
CA ARG A 41 -8.20 -5.88 -4.36
C ARG A 41 -9.02 -5.51 -3.14
N LEU A 42 -8.66 -4.44 -2.45
CA LEU A 42 -9.41 -3.94 -1.30
C LEU A 42 -10.86 -3.60 -1.70
N CYS A 43 -11.04 -2.79 -2.73
CA CYS A 43 -12.35 -2.39 -3.23
C CYS A 43 -13.19 -3.59 -3.71
N THR A 44 -12.57 -4.55 -4.40
CA THR A 44 -13.23 -5.79 -4.82
C THR A 44 -13.71 -6.59 -3.61
N LYS A 45 -12.87 -6.72 -2.58
CA LYS A 45 -13.22 -7.45 -1.35
C LYS A 45 -14.33 -6.76 -0.58
N THR A 46 -14.28 -5.44 -0.47
CA THR A 46 -15.35 -4.65 0.18
C THR A 46 -16.67 -4.77 -0.57
N ALA A 47 -16.65 -4.76 -1.90
CA ALA A 47 -17.85 -4.99 -2.73
C ALA A 47 -18.42 -6.39 -2.52
N GLU A 48 -17.57 -7.43 -2.49
CA GLU A 48 -17.97 -8.80 -2.18
C GLU A 48 -18.69 -8.87 -0.82
N CYS A 49 -18.08 -8.30 0.21
CA CYS A 49 -18.59 -8.37 1.57
C CYS A 49 -19.87 -7.55 1.77
N ALA A 50 -19.94 -6.36 1.18
CA ALA A 50 -21.16 -5.56 1.16
C ALA A 50 -22.31 -6.31 0.46
N SER A 51 -22.04 -6.95 -0.69
CA SER A 51 -23.06 -7.74 -1.39
C SER A 51 -23.56 -8.91 -0.54
N ARG A 52 -22.67 -9.65 0.13
CA ARG A 52 -23.08 -10.74 1.03
C ARG A 52 -23.91 -10.22 2.20
N TYR A 53 -23.52 -9.11 2.80
CA TYR A 53 -24.28 -8.51 3.89
C TYR A 53 -25.71 -8.16 3.44
N LEU A 54 -25.87 -7.53 2.27
CA LEU A 54 -27.19 -7.23 1.71
C LEU A 54 -28.04 -8.47 1.45
N GLU A 55 -27.44 -9.61 1.11
CA GLU A 55 -28.16 -10.87 0.95
C GLU A 55 -28.74 -11.38 2.28
N THR A 56 -28.03 -11.19 3.39
CA THR A 56 -28.44 -11.61 4.74
C THR A 56 -29.54 -10.74 5.36
N LEU A 57 -29.75 -9.53 4.84
CA LEU A 57 -30.78 -8.63 5.37
C LEU A 57 -32.20 -9.16 5.14
N PRO A 58 -33.12 -8.97 6.10
CA PRO A 58 -34.53 -9.31 5.92
C PRO A 58 -35.17 -8.45 4.82
N ALA A 59 -36.21 -8.97 4.15
CA ALA A 59 -36.87 -8.28 3.04
C ALA A 59 -37.47 -6.90 3.42
N SER A 60 -37.74 -6.66 4.71
CA SER A 60 -38.18 -5.38 5.26
C SER A 60 -37.09 -4.30 5.29
N GLU A 61 -35.82 -4.70 5.24
CA GLU A 61 -34.64 -3.82 5.31
C GLU A 61 -33.90 -3.72 3.96
N LYS A 62 -34.31 -4.51 2.97
CA LYS A 62 -33.88 -4.36 1.57
C LYS A 62 -34.59 -3.14 0.96
N SER A 63 -34.15 -1.95 1.33
CA SER A 63 -34.57 -0.73 0.63
C SER A 63 -34.01 -0.77 -0.80
N SER A 64 -34.75 -0.22 -1.78
CA SER A 64 -34.24 -0.06 -3.16
C SER A 64 -33.06 0.91 -3.26
N GLU A 65 -32.74 1.59 -2.16
CA GLU A 65 -31.68 2.58 -2.01
C GLU A 65 -30.42 1.99 -1.33
N ASN A 66 -30.42 0.69 -0.99
CA ASN A 66 -29.21 -0.04 -0.57
C ASN A 66 -28.30 -0.16 -1.79
N THR A 67 -27.58 0.91 -2.08
CA THR A 67 -26.64 1.02 -3.19
C THR A 67 -25.64 -0.12 -3.11
N THR A 68 -25.64 -0.99 -4.13
CA THR A 68 -24.59 -1.97 -4.35
C THR A 68 -23.26 -1.24 -4.29
N TYR A 69 -22.41 -1.58 -3.32
CA TYR A 69 -21.07 -1.01 -3.22
C TYR A 69 -20.31 -1.34 -4.51
N SER A 70 -20.03 -0.32 -5.32
CA SER A 70 -19.37 -0.46 -6.63
C SER A 70 -17.87 -0.34 -6.45
N VAL A 71 -17.13 -1.22 -7.13
CA VAL A 71 -15.66 -1.18 -7.16
C VAL A 71 -15.17 0.15 -7.75
N GLU A 72 -15.86 0.67 -8.75
CA GLU A 72 -15.54 1.94 -9.41
C GLU A 72 -15.68 3.12 -8.44
N GLN A 73 -16.76 3.16 -7.65
CA GLN A 73 -16.95 4.20 -6.64
C GLN A 73 -15.84 4.14 -5.58
N CYS A 74 -15.53 2.94 -5.08
CA CYS A 74 -14.43 2.77 -4.13
C CYS A 74 -13.08 3.21 -4.72
N MET A 75 -12.79 2.84 -5.96
CA MET A 75 -11.53 3.22 -6.63
C MET A 75 -11.42 4.74 -6.82
N GLU A 76 -12.53 5.42 -7.09
CA GLU A 76 -12.57 6.89 -7.18
C GLU A 76 -12.30 7.55 -5.81
N GLU A 77 -12.84 6.99 -4.73
CA GLU A 77 -12.57 7.45 -3.36
C GLU A 77 -11.11 7.21 -2.93
N GLN A 78 -10.48 6.14 -3.45
CA GLN A 78 -9.09 5.80 -3.15
C GLN A 78 -8.06 6.42 -4.10
N LYS A 79 -8.47 7.19 -5.13
CA LYS A 79 -7.57 7.66 -6.21
C LYS A 79 -6.38 8.52 -5.74
N ASP A 80 -6.58 9.26 -4.65
CA ASP A 80 -5.60 10.17 -4.06
C ASP A 80 -4.81 9.50 -2.92
N GLN A 81 -5.10 8.22 -2.61
CA GLN A 81 -4.44 7.45 -1.59
C GLN A 81 -3.28 6.65 -2.19
N ASN A 82 -2.18 6.59 -1.47
CA ASN A 82 -1.06 5.72 -1.79
C ASN A 82 -0.67 4.90 -0.56
N ILE A 83 -0.54 3.58 -0.75
CA ILE A 83 -0.14 2.66 0.32
C ILE A 83 1.38 2.64 0.54
N LEU A 84 2.15 3.10 -0.45
CA LEU A 84 3.60 3.28 -0.39
C LEU A 84 3.96 4.76 -0.52
N PRO A 85 5.09 5.22 0.03
CA PRO A 85 5.56 6.59 -0.13
C PRO A 85 5.62 7.05 -1.59
N ASP A 86 5.25 8.30 -1.85
CA ASP A 86 5.32 8.90 -3.20
C ASP A 86 6.77 9.02 -3.71
N GLU A 87 7.71 9.21 -2.78
CA GLU A 87 9.14 9.23 -3.05
C GLU A 87 9.66 7.80 -3.22
N TYR A 88 9.96 7.42 -4.46
CA TYR A 88 10.45 6.10 -4.82
C TYR A 88 11.70 5.69 -4.03
N GLU A 89 12.59 6.63 -3.73
CA GLU A 89 13.82 6.40 -2.97
C GLU A 89 13.57 6.08 -1.48
N LYS A 90 12.36 6.36 -0.98
CA LYS A 90 11.92 6.01 0.39
C LYS A 90 11.24 4.63 0.46
N VAL A 91 10.94 4.02 -0.68
CA VAL A 91 10.29 2.70 -0.73
C VAL A 91 11.32 1.61 -0.47
N THR A 92 10.99 0.70 0.44
CA THR A 92 11.85 -0.43 0.80
C THR A 92 11.27 -1.75 0.32
N ASP A 93 12.13 -2.73 0.05
CA ASP A 93 11.71 -4.09 -0.30
C ASP A 93 10.88 -4.76 0.81
N VAL A 94 11.12 -4.37 2.07
CA VAL A 94 10.33 -4.82 3.22
C VAL A 94 8.90 -4.33 3.13
N GLN A 95 8.68 -3.05 2.82
CA GLN A 95 7.34 -2.51 2.61
C GLN A 95 6.64 -3.15 1.41
N ILE A 96 7.36 -3.35 0.30
CA ILE A 96 6.83 -4.06 -0.87
C ILE A 96 6.39 -5.47 -0.50
N ALA A 97 7.20 -6.21 0.26
CA ALA A 97 6.86 -7.55 0.72
C ALA A 97 5.60 -7.54 1.60
N LYS A 98 5.51 -6.61 2.55
CA LYS A 98 4.31 -6.45 3.39
C LYS A 98 3.05 -6.18 2.57
N VAL A 99 3.13 -5.30 1.55
CA VAL A 99 1.98 -5.00 0.68
C VAL A 99 1.54 -6.26 -0.06
N LYS A 100 2.49 -7.03 -0.61
CA LYS A 100 2.18 -8.29 -1.29
C LYS A 100 1.52 -9.31 -0.36
N THR A 101 2.04 -9.49 0.86
CA THR A 101 1.45 -10.39 1.86
C THR A 101 0.02 -9.96 2.21
N CYS A 102 -0.18 -8.68 2.50
CA CYS A 102 -1.52 -8.12 2.76
C CYS A 102 -2.48 -8.36 1.58
N MET A 103 -2.03 -8.15 0.35
CA MET A 103 -2.85 -8.40 -0.85
C MET A 103 -3.21 -9.87 -1.05
N GLU A 104 -2.39 -10.80 -0.59
CA GLU A 104 -2.70 -12.24 -0.60
C GLU A 104 -3.71 -12.60 0.48
N ASP A 105 -3.58 -12.00 1.66
CA ASP A 105 -4.47 -12.26 2.79
C ASP A 105 -5.86 -11.62 2.60
N LEU A 106 -5.93 -10.45 1.94
CA LEU A 106 -7.18 -9.82 1.48
C LEU A 106 -8.09 -10.76 0.71
N LEU A 107 -7.51 -11.66 -0.09
CA LEU A 107 -8.28 -12.64 -0.87
C LEU A 107 -8.78 -13.81 -0.01
N LYS A 108 -8.09 -14.13 1.09
CA LYS A 108 -8.38 -15.29 1.93
C LYS A 108 -9.34 -14.97 3.08
N VAL A 109 -9.32 -13.72 3.56
CA VAL A 109 -10.09 -13.35 4.75
C VAL A 109 -11.60 -13.45 4.46
N PRO A 110 -12.39 -14.05 5.37
CA PRO A 110 -13.84 -14.07 5.25
C PRO A 110 -14.44 -12.71 5.61
N CYS A 111 -15.64 -12.42 5.13
CA CYS A 111 -16.24 -11.08 5.26
C CYS A 111 -16.57 -10.70 6.71
N GLU A 112 -16.84 -11.70 7.54
CA GLU A 112 -17.09 -11.57 8.97
C GLU A 112 -15.86 -10.99 9.72
N GLU A 113 -14.66 -11.22 9.19
CA GLU A 113 -13.40 -10.72 9.77
C GLU A 113 -13.00 -9.34 9.21
N MET A 114 -13.59 -8.90 8.09
CA MET A 114 -13.35 -7.57 7.53
C MET A 114 -13.93 -6.46 8.41
N GLU A 115 -15.01 -6.73 9.13
CA GLU A 115 -15.70 -5.77 10.01
C GLU A 115 -14.95 -5.53 11.35
N GLY A 116 -14.07 -6.46 11.74
CA GLY A 116 -13.49 -6.54 13.09
C GLY A 116 -12.21 -5.76 13.37
N GLY A 117 -11.82 -4.82 12.50
CA GLY A 117 -10.61 -4.01 12.69
C GLY A 117 -9.52 -4.21 11.64
N GLY A 118 -9.83 -4.89 10.53
CA GLY A 118 -8.94 -5.05 9.38
C GLY A 118 -8.00 -6.24 9.47
N ILE A 119 -7.39 -6.58 8.35
CA ILE A 119 -6.53 -7.76 8.20
C ILE A 119 -5.19 -7.51 8.89
N PRO A 120 -4.70 -8.38 9.79
CA PRO A 120 -3.46 -8.17 10.54
C PRO A 120 -2.26 -7.82 9.66
N SER A 121 -2.05 -8.51 8.54
CA SER A 121 -0.93 -8.24 7.62
C SER A 121 -1.05 -6.87 6.92
N CYS A 122 -2.26 -6.35 6.77
CA CYS A 122 -2.51 -5.02 6.23
C CYS A 122 -2.33 -3.92 7.30
N GLN A 123 -2.58 -4.22 8.58
CA GLN A 123 -2.33 -3.26 9.67
C GLN A 123 -0.85 -2.91 9.79
N GLU A 124 0.05 -3.87 9.52
CA GLU A 124 1.49 -3.65 9.54
C GLU A 124 1.98 -2.61 8.51
N LEU A 125 1.19 -2.32 7.47
CA LEU A 125 1.49 -1.30 6.47
C LEU A 125 1.42 0.12 7.07
N PHE A 126 0.57 0.31 8.07
CA PHE A 126 0.31 1.60 8.70
C PHE A 126 1.09 1.80 10.01
N GLN A 127 1.75 0.76 10.52
CA GLN A 127 2.56 0.83 11.74
C GLN A 127 3.99 1.32 11.50
N SER A 128 4.56 1.06 10.32
CA SER A 128 5.93 1.50 9.98
C SER A 128 6.10 3.01 9.79
N SER A 129 5.03 3.81 9.83
CA SER A 129 5.09 5.28 9.76
C SER A 129 5.18 5.96 11.13
N LYS A 130 5.15 5.19 12.24
CA LYS A 130 5.22 5.74 13.61
C LYS A 130 6.59 5.63 14.29
N ASP A 131 7.54 4.91 13.69
CA ASP A 131 8.86 4.64 14.27
C ASP A 131 10.01 5.41 13.57
N GLU A 132 9.72 6.58 13.00
CA GLU A 132 10.73 7.58 12.58
C GLU A 132 10.58 8.92 13.32
#